data_AF-A0A0C9VF18-F1
#
_entry.id   AF-A0A0C9VF18-F1
#
_cell.length_a   1.000
_cell.length_b   1.000
_cell.length_c   1.000
_cell.angle_alpha   90.00
_cell.angle_beta   90.00
_cell.angle_gamma   90.00
#
_symmetry.space_group_name_H-M   'P 1'
#
loop_
_entity.id
_entity.type
_entity.pdbx_description
1 polymer ?
#
loop_
_entity_poly.entity_id
_entity_poly.type
_entity_poly.pdbx_seq_one_letter_code
_entity_poly.pdbx_strand_id
1 'polypeptide(L)'
;KKTSDIAIDLDMSLRVVQRILKLWNDIGDVVNTPVKIGKAPLMNKEQEEFLVALLEHSPNLYLDKLTEELEVQHGILVNISTVWRTLQ
;
A
#
# COMPACT_ATOMS: atom_id res chain seq x y z
N LYS A 1 13.50 -23.59 28.64
CA LYS A 1 12.20 -23.48 29.35
C LYS A 1 11.09 -23.97 28.44
N LYS A 2 10.06 -24.65 28.96
CA LYS A 2 8.89 -25.00 28.12
C LYS A 2 8.04 -23.74 27.93
N THR A 3 7.29 -23.69 26.83
CA THR A 3 6.39 -22.55 26.53
C THR A 3 5.24 -22.41 27.53
N SER A 4 4.85 -23.52 28.16
CA SER A 4 3.93 -23.55 29.30
C SER A 4 4.45 -22.77 30.51
N ASP A 5 5.74 -22.94 30.82
CA ASP A 5 6.35 -22.32 32.00
C ASP A 5 6.42 -20.80 31.80
N ILE A 6 6.75 -20.36 30.58
CA ILE A 6 6.77 -18.95 30.20
C ILE A 6 5.36 -18.34 30.26
N ALA A 7 4.34 -19.09 29.83
CA ALA A 7 2.95 -18.63 29.88
C ALA A 7 2.47 -18.43 31.32
N ILE A 8 2.85 -19.32 32.23
CA ILE A 8 2.53 -19.22 33.67
C ILE A 8 3.33 -18.10 34.33
N ASP A 9 4.65 -18.05 34.08
CA ASP A 9 5.56 -17.04 34.64
C ASP A 9 5.13 -15.60 34.28
N LEU A 10 4.57 -15.40 33.09
CA LEU A 10 4.17 -14.09 32.56
C LEU A 10 2.67 -13.80 32.67
N ASP A 11 1.87 -14.72 33.20
CA ASP A 11 0.40 -14.66 33.22
C ASP A 11 -0.20 -14.35 31.82
N MET A 12 0.28 -15.07 30.81
CA MET A 12 -0.13 -14.91 29.41
C MET A 12 -0.70 -16.20 28.87
N SER A 13 -1.60 -16.11 27.87
CA SER A 13 -2.06 -17.31 27.18
C SER A 13 -0.92 -18.02 26.44
N LEU A 14 -0.91 -19.35 26.47
CA LEU A 14 0.06 -20.18 25.75
C LEU A 14 0.14 -19.83 24.27
N ARG A 15 -1.00 -19.48 23.66
CA ARG A 15 -1.09 -19.08 22.24
C ARG A 15 -0.28 -17.81 21.95
N VAL A 16 -0.27 -16.83 22.86
CA VAL A 16 0.48 -15.59 22.67
C VAL A 16 1.98 -15.87 22.76
N VAL A 17 2.41 -16.64 23.75
CA VAL A 17 3.82 -17.07 23.90
C VAL A 17 4.29 -17.81 22.64
N GLN A 18 3.48 -18.75 22.14
CA GLN A 18 3.79 -19.49 20.91
C GLN A 18 3.88 -18.58 19.67
N ARG A 19 2.99 -17.60 19.54
CA ARG A 19 3.02 -16.64 18.41
C ARG A 19 4.25 -15.74 18.46
N ILE A 20 4.62 -15.25 19.64
CA ILE A 20 5.81 -14.42 19.84
C ILE A 20 7.08 -15.20 19.53
N LEU A 21 7.21 -16.42 20.04
CA LEU A 21 8.37 -17.28 19.76
C LEU A 21 8.46 -17.65 18.28
N LYS A 22 7.32 -17.89 17.63
CA LYS A 22 7.29 -18.11 16.18
C LYS A 22 7.80 -16.88 15.43
N LEU A 23 7.31 -15.69 15.79
CA LEU A 23 7.72 -14.44 15.15
C LEU A 23 9.22 -14.16 15.33
N TRP A 24 9.74 -14.40 16.53
CA TRP A 24 11.17 -14.30 16.83
C TRP A 24 12.00 -15.27 15.99
N ASN A 25 11.56 -16.51 15.82
CA ASN A 25 12.28 -17.50 15.00
C ASN A 25 12.20 -17.17 13.50
N ASP A 26 11.09 -16.59 13.04
CA ASP A 26 10.85 -16.31 11.63
C ASP A 26 11.57 -15.02 11.17
N ILE A 27 11.59 -13.97 12.01
CA ILE A 27 12.03 -12.61 11.63
C ILE A 27 13.16 -12.07 12.53
N GLY A 28 13.45 -12.72 13.66
CA GLY A 28 14.42 -12.21 14.64
C GLY A 28 13.91 -11.03 15.48
N ASP A 29 12.61 -10.76 15.42
CA ASP A 29 11.95 -9.65 16.11
C ASP A 29 10.60 -10.10 16.67
N VAL A 30 10.12 -9.40 17.70
CA VAL A 30 8.80 -9.57 18.31
C VAL A 30 7.77 -8.60 17.71
N VAL A 31 8.22 -7.63 16.92
CA VAL A 31 7.33 -6.70 16.20
C VAL A 31 7.02 -7.23 14.81
N ASN A 32 5.75 -7.56 14.56
CA ASN A 32 5.27 -7.86 13.21
C ASN A 32 4.91 -6.55 12.52
N THR A 33 5.93 -5.81 12.05
CA THR A 33 5.69 -4.62 11.24
C THR A 33 4.95 -5.05 9.98
N PRO A 34 3.71 -4.61 9.75
CA PRO A 34 2.99 -5.01 8.55
C PRO A 34 3.76 -4.54 7.33
N VAL A 35 4.26 -5.50 6.53
CA VAL A 35 4.91 -5.24 5.22
C VAL A 35 3.97 -4.48 4.28
N LYS A 36 2.66 -4.51 4.55
CA LYS A 36 1.65 -3.86 3.73
C LYS A 36 1.58 -2.36 4.02
N ILE A 37 2.52 -1.63 3.45
CA ILE A 37 2.14 -0.44 2.67
C ILE A 37 1.22 -0.97 1.56
N GLY A 38 0.14 -0.28 1.21
CA GLY A 38 -0.83 -0.75 0.21
C GLY A 38 -0.19 -1.10 -1.15
N LYS A 39 -1.00 -1.48 -2.14
CA LYS A 39 -0.49 -1.54 -3.52
C LYS A 39 0.21 -0.21 -3.83
N ALA A 40 1.46 -0.28 -4.32
CA ALA A 40 2.14 0.89 -4.82
C ALA A 40 1.22 1.60 -5.82
N PRO A 41 1.07 2.93 -5.73
CA PRO A 41 0.27 3.67 -6.68
C PRO A 41 0.81 3.40 -8.09
N LEU A 42 -0.11 3.21 -9.05
CA LEU A 42 0.25 2.93 -10.44
C LEU A 42 0.91 4.16 -11.09
N MET A 43 0.55 5.35 -10.61
CA MET A 43 1.13 6.63 -11.00
C MET A 43 2.18 7.07 -9.98
N ASN A 44 3.22 7.73 -10.46
CA ASN A 44 4.13 8.48 -9.60
C ASN A 44 3.56 9.89 -9.32
N LYS A 45 4.18 10.62 -8.39
CA LYS A 45 3.73 11.96 -7.98
C LYS A 45 3.73 12.98 -9.13
N GLU A 46 4.69 12.87 -10.05
CA GLU A 46 4.79 13.75 -11.22
C GLU A 46 3.60 13.57 -12.18
N GLN A 47 3.18 12.33 -12.41
CA GLN A 47 2.02 12.02 -13.26
C GLN A 47 0.72 12.46 -12.61
N GLU A 48 0.61 12.36 -11.28
CA GLU A 48 -0.54 12.91 -10.54
C GLU A 48 -0.60 14.44 -10.67
N GLU A 49 0.53 15.14 -10.51
CA GLU A 49 0.62 16.60 -10.67
C GLU A 49 0.26 17.04 -12.10
N PHE A 50 0.72 16.32 -13.11
CA PHE A 50 0.34 16.58 -14.50
C PHE A 50 -1.17 16.43 -14.74
N LEU A 51 -1.79 15.41 -14.16
CA LEU A 51 -3.22 15.13 -14.28
C LEU A 51 -4.05 16.25 -13.63
N VAL A 52 -3.61 16.75 -12.47
CA VAL A 52 -4.22 17.92 -11.81
C VAL A 52 -4.07 19.18 -12.67
N ALA A 53 -2.88 19.43 -13.23
CA ALA A 53 -2.64 20.58 -14.09
C ALA A 53 -3.52 20.56 -15.35
N LEU A 54 -3.72 19.38 -15.97
CA LEU A 54 -4.65 19.21 -17.09
C LEU A 54 -6.08 19.60 -16.73
N LEU A 55 -6.56 19.18 -15.56
CA LEU A 55 -7.91 19.50 -15.09
C LEU A 55 -8.08 20.97 -14.70
N GLU A 56 -7.03 21.61 -14.17
CA GLU A 56 -7.05 23.06 -13.90
C GLU A 56 -7.22 23.87 -15.20
N HIS A 57 -6.56 23.43 -16.28
CA HIS A 57 -6.66 24.10 -17.58
C HIS A 57 -7.91 23.70 -18.37
N SER A 58 -8.45 22.50 -18.14
CA SER A 58 -9.59 21.96 -18.88
C SER A 58 -10.39 20.97 -18.03
N PRO A 59 -11.30 21.47 -17.16
CA PRO A 59 -12.03 20.64 -16.20
C PRO A 59 -13.09 19.71 -16.84
N ASN A 60 -13.46 19.97 -18.10
CA ASN A 60 -14.45 19.17 -18.83
C ASN A 60 -13.81 18.08 -19.71
N LEU A 61 -12.54 17.72 -19.47
CA LEU A 61 -11.91 16.64 -20.20
C LEU A 61 -12.50 15.29 -19.79
N TYR A 62 -12.82 14.46 -20.78
CA TYR A 62 -13.24 13.09 -20.52
C TYR A 62 -12.07 12.26 -19.97
N LEU A 63 -12.37 11.24 -19.16
CA LEU A 63 -11.35 10.42 -18.52
C LEU A 63 -10.50 9.61 -19.52
N ASP A 64 -11.07 9.23 -20.65
CA ASP A 64 -10.34 8.59 -21.75
C ASP A 64 -9.31 9.54 -22.39
N LYS A 65 -9.66 10.82 -22.53
CA LYS A 65 -8.71 11.86 -22.98
C LYS A 65 -7.57 12.06 -21.99
N LEU A 66 -7.84 12.00 -20.69
CA LEU A 66 -6.76 12.03 -19.68
C LEU A 66 -5.83 10.82 -19.81
N THR A 67 -6.37 9.63 -20.10
CA THR A 67 -5.54 8.44 -20.34
C THR A 67 -4.67 8.57 -21.59
N GLU A 68 -5.21 9.15 -22.68
CA GLU A 68 -4.46 9.43 -23.91
C GLU A 68 -3.31 10.43 -23.66
N GLU A 69 -3.58 11.53 -22.96
CA GLU A 69 -2.56 12.55 -22.65
C GLU A 69 -1.44 12.00 -21.75
N LEU A 70 -1.78 11.13 -20.79
CA LEU A 70 -0.79 10.45 -19.95
C LEU A 70 0.08 9.46 -20.74
N GLU A 71 -0.51 8.76 -21.72
CA GLU A 71 0.25 7.90 -22.61
C GLU A 71 1.19 8.72 -23.51
N VAL A 72 0.72 9.84 -24.05
CA VAL A 72 1.50 10.72 -24.95
C VAL A 72 2.65 11.41 -24.22
N GLN A 73 2.43 11.99 -23.04
CA GLN A 73 3.48 12.72 -22.32
C GLN A 73 4.38 11.84 -21.46
N HIS A 74 3.83 10.83 -20.77
CA HIS A 74 4.55 10.04 -19.79
C HIS A 74 4.78 8.59 -20.22
N GLY A 75 4.24 8.15 -21.36
CA GLY A 75 4.42 6.79 -21.87
C GLY A 75 3.71 5.73 -21.04
N ILE A 76 2.70 6.09 -20.25
CA ILE A 76 2.01 5.18 -19.34
C ILE A 76 0.58 4.96 -19.79
N LEU A 77 0.26 3.70 -20.05
CA LEU A 77 -1.10 3.26 -20.26
C LEU A 77 -1.78 2.98 -18.91
N VAL A 78 -2.57 3.95 -18.45
CA VAL A 78 -3.41 3.79 -17.25
C VAL A 78 -4.86 3.50 -17.64
N ASN A 79 -5.53 2.63 -16.87
CA ASN A 79 -6.96 2.42 -17.03
C ASN A 79 -7.75 3.65 -16.53
N ILE A 80 -8.90 3.94 -17.13
CA ILE A 80 -9.86 4.96 -16.71
C ILE A 80 -10.20 4.84 -15.21
N SER A 81 -10.35 3.61 -14.71
CA SER A 81 -10.62 3.38 -13.27
C SER A 81 -9.48 3.85 -12.36
N THR A 82 -8.23 3.84 -12.85
CA THR A 82 -7.08 4.35 -12.10
C THR A 82 -7.13 5.87 -12.07
N VAL A 83 -7.39 6.52 -13.21
CA VAL A 83 -7.56 7.99 -13.29
C VAL A 83 -8.69 8.45 -12.36
N TRP A 84 -9.85 7.81 -12.42
CA TRP A 84 -10.97 8.11 -11.54
C TRP A 84 -10.61 8.00 -10.05
N ARG A 85 -9.89 6.94 -9.65
CA ARG A 85 -9.47 6.75 -8.26
C ARG A 85 -8.47 7.80 -7.80
N THR A 86 -7.61 8.29 -8.69
CA THR A 86 -6.65 9.36 -8.41
C THR A 86 -7.34 10.72 -8.24
N LEU A 87 -8.51 10.92 -8.87
CA LEU A 87 -9.28 12.17 -8.82
C LEU A 87 -10.29 12.26 -7.66
N GLN A 88 -10.51 11.16 -6.93
CA GLN A 88 -11.45 11.10 -5.80
C GLN A 88 -10.85 11.69 -4.52
#